data_AF-A0A4Q6AIC6-F1
#
_entry.id   AF-A0A4Q6AIC6-F1
#
_cell.length_a   1.000
_cell.length_b   1.000
_cell.length_c   1.000
_cell.angle_alpha   90.00
_cell.angle_beta   90.00
_cell.angle_gamma   90.00
#
_symmetry.space_group_name_H-M   'P 1'
#
loop_
_entity.id
_entity.type
_entity.pdbx_description
1 polymer ?
#
loop_
_entity_poly.entity_id
_entity_poly.type
_entity_poly.pdbx_seq_one_letter_code
_entity_poly.pdbx_strand_id
1 'polypeptide(L)'
;MKHILSLSVGSSRASTSEVIRFETSQVRLTQLGVDFNADLFESVLRSYDGKCDAICINYLPPAIYLRKATIQHQIFERIDRAVQETPVFFGHHLRSIVMNWTIRKGMETGQFRCENANFLFLTALTMHDLAKSLEPVCLSTRYLDAWTYLRAPIAIKSLAELEKWVAIGGKRLKDKEL
;
A
#
# COMPACT_ATOMS: atom_id res chain seq x y z
N MET A 1 2.79 -28.22 -8.53
CA MET A 1 1.70 -27.24 -8.72
C MET A 1 1.97 -26.08 -7.78
N LYS A 2 1.91 -24.84 -8.26
CA LYS A 2 2.20 -23.66 -7.43
C LYS A 2 1.03 -23.34 -6.51
N HIS A 3 1.30 -22.81 -5.33
CA HIS A 3 0.28 -22.40 -4.36
C HIS A 3 0.54 -20.98 -3.86
N ILE A 4 -0.47 -20.13 -3.98
CA ILE A 4 -0.46 -18.76 -3.49
C ILE A 4 -1.54 -18.62 -2.42
N LEU A 5 -1.15 -18.13 -1.25
CA LEU A 5 -2.07 -17.64 -0.23
C LEU A 5 -2.34 -16.15 -0.47
N SER A 6 -3.59 -15.75 -0.54
CA SER A 6 -4.05 -14.37 -0.54
C SER A 6 -4.78 -14.09 0.76
N LEU A 7 -4.10 -13.46 1.72
CA LEU A 7 -4.60 -13.19 3.06
C LEU A 7 -5.08 -11.74 3.17
N SER A 8 -6.34 -11.56 3.52
CA SER A 8 -6.99 -10.27 3.73
C SER A 8 -7.18 -10.01 5.22
N VAL A 9 -6.79 -8.83 5.70
CA VAL A 9 -7.15 -8.36 7.05
C VAL A 9 -8.66 -8.19 7.21
N GLY A 10 -9.38 -7.97 6.10
CA GLY A 10 -10.83 -7.77 6.06
C GLY A 10 -11.65 -9.06 6.14
N SER A 11 -12.85 -9.02 5.55
CA SER A 11 -13.85 -10.05 5.82
C SER A 11 -13.52 -11.44 5.27
N SER A 12 -13.86 -12.47 6.04
CA SER A 12 -13.74 -13.89 5.66
C SER A 12 -14.85 -14.38 4.73
N ARG A 13 -15.91 -13.60 4.48
CA ARG A 13 -17.08 -14.00 3.67
C ARG A 13 -16.74 -14.41 2.23
N ALA A 14 -15.67 -13.84 1.68
CA ALA A 14 -15.19 -14.12 0.33
C ALA A 14 -14.00 -15.11 0.32
N SER A 15 -13.79 -15.86 1.42
CA SER A 15 -12.72 -16.84 1.47
C SER A 15 -13.02 -17.99 0.51
N THR A 16 -12.06 -18.33 -0.34
CA THR A 16 -12.21 -19.32 -1.41
C THR A 16 -10.92 -20.11 -1.58
N SER A 17 -11.02 -21.27 -2.24
CA SER A 17 -9.85 -22.00 -2.70
C SER A 17 -10.14 -22.58 -4.06
N GLU A 18 -9.43 -22.09 -5.07
CA GLU A 18 -9.62 -22.47 -6.47
C GLU A 18 -8.28 -22.78 -7.14
N VAL A 19 -8.35 -23.47 -8.27
CA VAL A 19 -7.20 -23.69 -9.15
C VAL A 19 -7.41 -22.83 -10.39
N ILE A 20 -6.57 -21.83 -10.56
CA ILE A 20 -6.58 -20.94 -11.72
C ILE A 20 -5.50 -21.38 -12.70
N ARG A 21 -5.74 -21.11 -13.98
CA ARG A 21 -4.72 -21.22 -15.03
C ARG A 21 -4.14 -19.83 -15.26
N PHE A 22 -2.83 -19.71 -15.07
CA PHE A 22 -2.07 -18.50 -15.38
C PHE A 22 -0.99 -18.88 -16.40
N GLU A 23 -1.05 -18.28 -17.59
CA GLU A 23 -0.22 -18.69 -18.73
C GLU A 23 -0.38 -20.21 -18.99
N THR A 24 0.74 -20.93 -19.07
CA THR A 24 0.80 -22.39 -19.23
C THR A 24 0.76 -23.16 -17.90
N SER A 25 0.68 -22.47 -16.76
CA SER A 25 0.79 -23.05 -15.42
C SER A 25 -0.55 -23.10 -14.68
N GLN A 26 -0.73 -24.14 -13.85
CA GLN A 26 -1.81 -24.20 -12.87
C GLN A 26 -1.32 -23.73 -11.50
N VAL A 27 -2.09 -22.83 -10.90
CA VAL A 27 -1.81 -22.23 -9.60
C VAL A 27 -3.02 -22.45 -8.70
N ARG A 28 -2.81 -23.03 -7.52
CA ARG A 28 -3.81 -23.01 -6.46
C ARG A 28 -3.81 -21.62 -5.83
N LEU A 29 -4.94 -20.95 -5.85
CA LEU A 29 -5.16 -19.68 -5.17
C LEU A 29 -6.08 -19.94 -3.97
N THR A 30 -5.56 -19.72 -2.78
CA THR A 30 -6.35 -19.76 -1.55
C THR A 30 -6.54 -18.34 -1.04
N GLN A 31 -7.77 -17.86 -1.01
CA GLN A 31 -8.12 -16.54 -0.47
C GLN A 31 -8.73 -16.72 0.92
N LEU A 32 -8.18 -16.03 1.91
CA LEU A 32 -8.69 -16.05 3.28
C LEU A 32 -8.87 -14.63 3.79
N GLY A 33 -9.97 -14.36 4.48
CA GLY A 33 -10.14 -13.17 5.31
C GLY A 33 -10.15 -13.54 6.79
N VAL A 34 -9.77 -12.60 7.66
CA VAL A 34 -9.66 -12.84 9.11
C VAL A 34 -10.57 -11.95 9.96
N ASP A 35 -11.48 -11.20 9.32
CA ASP A 35 -12.46 -10.33 9.98
C ASP A 35 -11.83 -9.39 11.03
N PHE A 36 -10.68 -8.80 10.67
CA PHE A 36 -9.89 -7.90 11.53
C PHE A 36 -9.34 -8.54 12.82
N ASN A 37 -9.33 -9.87 12.91
CA ASN A 37 -8.72 -10.58 14.05
C ASN A 37 -7.21 -10.76 13.82
N ALA A 38 -6.41 -9.99 14.55
CA ALA A 38 -4.95 -9.99 14.44
C ALA A 38 -4.30 -11.31 14.85
N ASP A 39 -4.87 -12.04 15.82
CA ASP A 39 -4.30 -13.31 16.28
C ASP A 39 -4.62 -14.44 15.30
N LEU A 40 -5.83 -14.42 14.70
CA LEU A 40 -6.17 -15.30 13.60
C LEU A 40 -5.27 -15.03 12.39
N PHE A 41 -5.05 -13.76 12.04
CA PHE A 41 -4.11 -13.35 10.98
C PHE A 41 -2.74 -13.97 11.18
N GLU A 42 -2.17 -13.81 12.38
CA GLU A 42 -0.86 -14.37 12.71
C GLU A 42 -0.85 -15.90 12.67
N SER A 43 -1.90 -16.55 13.19
CA SER A 43 -2.01 -18.01 13.15
C SER A 43 -2.07 -18.57 11.72
N VAL A 44 -2.79 -17.88 10.82
CA VAL A 44 -2.91 -18.29 9.42
C VAL A 44 -1.55 -18.15 8.75
N LEU A 45 -0.85 -17.01 8.93
CA LEU A 45 0.49 -16.81 8.40
C LEU A 45 1.45 -17.93 8.83
N ARG A 46 1.54 -18.23 10.13
CA ARG A 46 2.40 -19.31 10.65
C ARG A 46 2.02 -20.68 10.09
N SER A 47 0.73 -20.92 9.84
CA SER A 47 0.27 -22.20 9.33
C SER A 47 0.61 -22.44 7.85
N TYR A 48 0.83 -21.37 7.07
CA TYR A 48 1.13 -21.41 5.63
C TYR A 48 2.60 -21.11 5.29
N ASP A 49 3.38 -20.55 6.23
CA ASP A 49 4.82 -20.37 6.07
C ASP A 49 5.51 -21.71 5.76
N GLY A 50 6.36 -21.74 4.74
CA GLY A 50 7.01 -22.94 4.22
C GLY A 50 6.10 -23.89 3.43
N LYS A 51 4.79 -23.65 3.36
CA LYS A 51 3.80 -24.55 2.72
C LYS A 51 3.17 -24.00 1.45
N CYS A 52 3.44 -22.75 1.11
CA CYS A 52 3.04 -22.14 -0.14
C CYS A 52 4.20 -21.40 -0.79
N ASP A 53 4.11 -21.15 -2.10
CA ASP A 53 5.17 -20.49 -2.87
C ASP A 53 5.19 -18.98 -2.63
N ALA A 54 4.06 -18.39 -2.24
CA ALA A 54 3.93 -16.95 -1.96
C ALA A 54 2.74 -16.65 -1.05
N ILE A 55 2.91 -15.62 -0.22
CA ILE A 55 1.84 -15.03 0.60
C ILE A 55 1.59 -13.60 0.12
N CYS A 56 0.36 -13.27 -0.26
CA CYS A 56 -0.07 -11.95 -0.66
C CYS A 56 -0.95 -11.33 0.43
N ILE A 57 -0.56 -10.18 0.96
CA ILE A 57 -1.32 -9.47 2.00
C ILE A 57 -2.18 -8.38 1.38
N ASN A 58 -3.47 -8.39 1.72
CA ASN A 58 -4.48 -7.46 1.24
C ASN A 58 -5.10 -6.64 2.38
N TYR A 59 -5.65 -5.48 2.02
CA TYR A 59 -6.32 -4.55 2.94
C TYR A 59 -5.43 -4.05 4.07
N LEU A 60 -4.14 -3.87 3.75
CA LEU A 60 -3.18 -3.22 4.63
C LEU A 60 -2.71 -1.90 4.01
N PRO A 61 -2.75 -0.78 4.75
CA PRO A 61 -2.16 0.47 4.30
C PRO A 61 -0.67 0.32 3.99
N PRO A 62 -0.16 0.98 2.94
CA PRO A 62 1.25 0.88 2.58
C PRO A 62 2.14 1.42 3.69
N ALA A 63 3.32 0.83 3.86
CA ALA A 63 4.38 1.45 4.64
C ALA A 63 4.83 2.73 3.94
N ILE A 64 4.89 3.83 4.69
CA ILE A 64 5.27 5.15 4.20
C ILE A 64 6.74 5.35 4.56
N TYR A 65 7.59 5.40 3.54
CA TYR A 65 9.03 5.62 3.68
C TYR A 65 9.38 7.06 3.34
N LEU A 66 9.65 7.86 4.38
CA LEU A 66 10.15 9.22 4.24
C LEU A 66 11.65 9.24 4.53
N ARG A 67 12.36 10.24 4.02
CA ARG A 67 13.83 10.36 4.16
C ARG A 67 14.34 10.23 5.60
N LYS A 68 13.53 10.60 6.61
CA LYS A 68 13.89 10.57 8.03
C LYS A 68 12.96 9.71 8.90
N ALA A 69 11.94 9.09 8.33
CA ALA A 69 10.93 8.37 9.10
C ALA A 69 10.25 7.27 8.27
N THR A 70 10.07 6.11 8.89
CA THR A 70 9.15 5.08 8.39
C THR A 70 7.90 5.07 9.25
N ILE A 71 6.73 5.13 8.62
CA ILE A 71 5.42 5.00 9.25
C ILE A 71 4.76 3.76 8.66
N GLN A 72 4.49 2.77 9.49
CA GLN A 72 3.87 1.52 9.07
C GLN A 72 2.92 1.02 10.15
N HIS A 73 1.93 0.24 9.73
CA HIS A 73 0.98 -0.40 10.65
C HIS A 73 1.69 -1.50 11.48
N GLN A 74 1.28 -1.70 12.73
CA GLN A 74 1.92 -2.68 13.63
C GLN A 74 1.87 -4.12 13.10
N ILE A 75 0.91 -4.42 12.23
CA ILE A 75 0.78 -5.75 11.63
C ILE A 75 1.97 -6.11 10.72
N PHE A 76 2.73 -5.14 10.19
CA PHE A 76 3.97 -5.42 9.47
C PHE A 76 4.96 -6.17 10.38
N GLU A 77 5.10 -5.73 11.64
CA GLU A 77 5.96 -6.42 12.61
C GLU A 77 5.43 -7.82 12.99
N ARG A 78 4.11 -8.04 12.90
CA ARG A 78 3.52 -9.37 13.10
C ARG A 78 3.84 -10.29 11.92
N ILE A 79 3.77 -9.77 10.69
CA ILE A 79 4.13 -10.50 9.47
C ILE A 79 5.60 -10.93 9.54
N ASP A 80 6.50 -9.99 9.82
CA ASP A 80 7.95 -10.23 9.90
C ASP A 80 8.31 -11.27 10.97
N ARG A 81 7.51 -11.42 12.02
CA ARG A 81 7.68 -12.44 13.07
C ARG A 81 7.00 -13.78 12.77
N ALA A 82 5.99 -13.78 11.91
CA ALA A 82 5.16 -14.95 11.62
C ALA A 82 5.65 -15.76 10.42
N VAL A 83 6.32 -15.11 9.46
CA VAL A 83 6.75 -15.71 8.20
C VAL A 83 8.26 -15.56 8.04
N GLN A 84 8.99 -16.66 7.90
CA GLN A 84 10.45 -16.68 7.72
C GLN A 84 10.88 -17.35 6.42
N GLU A 85 10.07 -18.27 5.87
CA GLU A 85 10.45 -19.09 4.72
C GLU A 85 9.77 -18.64 3.42
N THR A 86 8.46 -18.38 3.47
CA THR A 86 7.68 -18.04 2.28
C THR A 86 7.78 -16.54 1.97
N PRO A 87 8.06 -16.13 0.72
CA PRO A 87 8.09 -14.72 0.37
C PRO A 87 6.72 -14.06 0.50
N VAL A 88 6.70 -12.86 1.10
CA VAL A 88 5.50 -12.05 1.32
C VAL A 88 5.44 -10.88 0.34
N PHE A 89 4.29 -10.70 -0.29
CA PHE A 89 4.00 -9.65 -1.25
C PHE A 89 2.85 -8.78 -0.78
N PHE A 90 2.92 -7.49 -1.13
CA PHE A 90 1.87 -6.53 -0.83
C PHE A 90 1.38 -5.86 -2.11
N GLY A 91 0.05 -5.75 -2.27
CA GLY A 91 -0.54 -5.17 -3.47
C GLY A 91 -0.15 -3.70 -3.74
N HIS A 92 0.27 -2.96 -2.71
CA HIS A 92 0.71 -1.58 -2.87
C HIS A 92 2.05 -1.46 -3.63
N HIS A 93 2.93 -2.46 -3.56
CA HIS A 93 4.15 -2.49 -4.38
C HIS A 93 3.84 -2.61 -5.87
N LEU A 94 2.90 -3.48 -6.23
CA LEU A 94 2.47 -3.60 -7.63
C LEU A 94 1.80 -2.31 -8.10
N ARG A 95 0.97 -1.70 -7.25
CA ARG A 95 0.31 -0.43 -7.54
C ARG A 95 1.33 0.68 -7.80
N SER A 96 2.36 0.84 -6.97
CA SER A 96 3.34 1.93 -7.16
C SER A 96 4.11 1.80 -8.48
N ILE A 97 4.47 0.57 -8.87
CA ILE A 97 5.15 0.30 -10.15
C ILE A 97 4.22 0.57 -11.33
N VAL A 98 3.06 -0.10 -11.37
CA VAL A 98 2.15 -0.04 -12.52
C VAL A 98 1.58 1.36 -12.69
N MET A 99 1.16 2.01 -11.61
CA MET A 99 0.53 3.34 -11.67
C MET A 99 1.51 4.40 -12.22
N ASN A 100 2.74 4.43 -11.73
CA ASN A 100 3.75 5.37 -12.23
C ASN A 100 4.11 5.10 -13.69
N TRP A 101 4.22 3.83 -14.07
CA TRP A 101 4.45 3.45 -15.46
C TRP A 101 3.30 3.89 -16.36
N THR A 102 2.05 3.63 -15.96
CA THR A 102 0.84 4.01 -16.71
C THR A 102 0.76 5.52 -16.92
N ILE A 103 1.03 6.32 -15.88
CA ILE A 103 0.99 7.78 -15.99
C ILE A 103 2.09 8.28 -16.92
N ARG A 104 3.33 7.80 -16.76
CA ARG A 104 4.43 8.16 -17.66
C ARG A 104 4.13 7.80 -19.09
N LYS A 105 3.62 6.59 -19.34
CA LYS A 105 3.24 6.15 -20.67
C LYS A 105 2.13 7.02 -21.25
N GLY A 106 1.14 7.38 -20.45
CA GLY A 106 0.05 8.29 -20.86
C GLY A 106 0.56 9.69 -21.24
N MET A 107 1.54 10.22 -20.51
CA MET A 107 2.20 11.49 -20.86
C MET A 107 2.98 11.37 -22.17
N GLU A 108 3.79 10.32 -22.33
CA GLU A 108 4.57 10.05 -23.54
C GLU A 108 3.70 9.92 -24.79
N THR A 109 2.56 9.23 -24.68
CA THR A 109 1.62 9.05 -25.81
C THR A 109 0.68 10.24 -26.01
N GLY A 110 0.74 11.26 -25.13
CA GLY A 110 -0.15 12.41 -25.14
C GLY A 110 -1.60 12.11 -24.74
N GLN A 111 -1.88 10.90 -24.25
CA GLN A 111 -3.19 10.47 -23.74
C GLN A 111 -3.51 11.04 -22.35
N PHE A 112 -2.49 11.46 -21.61
CA PHE A 112 -2.61 12.12 -20.32
C PHE A 112 -1.80 13.42 -20.34
N ARG A 113 -2.46 14.55 -20.11
CA ARG A 113 -1.84 15.88 -20.04
C ARG A 113 -2.26 16.54 -18.74
N CYS A 114 -1.29 17.04 -17.99
CA CYS A 114 -1.57 17.59 -16.67
C CYS A 114 -0.78 18.86 -16.35
N GLU A 115 -0.09 19.44 -17.32
CA GLU A 115 0.80 20.60 -17.14
C GLU A 115 0.05 21.83 -16.62
N ASN A 116 -1.23 21.96 -16.99
CA ASN A 116 -2.11 23.05 -16.55
C ASN A 116 -3.10 22.62 -15.45
N ALA A 117 -2.94 21.43 -14.88
CA ALA A 117 -3.85 20.90 -13.87
C ALA A 117 -3.40 21.21 -12.44
N ASN A 118 -4.36 21.49 -11.57
CA ASN A 118 -4.15 21.56 -10.12
C ASN A 118 -4.50 20.21 -9.50
N PHE A 119 -3.57 19.60 -8.77
CA PHE A 119 -3.81 18.34 -8.06
C PHE A 119 -4.06 18.56 -6.57
N LEU A 120 -5.12 17.95 -6.07
CA LEU A 120 -5.41 17.84 -4.65
C LEU A 120 -5.22 16.39 -4.21
N PHE A 121 -4.30 16.15 -3.30
CA PHE A 121 -4.11 14.86 -2.66
C PHE A 121 -4.77 14.88 -1.27
N LEU A 122 -5.74 14.00 -1.07
CA LEU A 122 -6.35 13.80 0.25
C LEU A 122 -5.40 13.05 1.19
N THR A 123 -4.67 12.07 0.65
CA THR A 123 -3.66 11.27 1.35
C THR A 123 -2.42 11.08 0.47
N ALA A 124 -1.56 12.09 0.35
CA ALA A 124 -0.34 11.91 -0.41
C ALA A 124 0.69 11.03 0.28
N LEU A 125 0.62 10.82 1.59
CA LEU A 125 1.53 9.90 2.26
C LEU A 125 1.36 8.45 1.77
N THR A 126 0.13 7.98 1.57
CA THR A 126 -0.15 6.65 1.01
C THR A 126 -0.02 6.59 -0.51
N MET A 127 0.03 7.74 -1.18
CA MET A 127 0.20 7.90 -2.62
C MET A 127 1.50 8.66 -2.95
N HIS A 128 2.54 8.49 -2.13
CA HIS A 128 3.73 9.34 -2.18
C HIS A 128 4.45 9.26 -3.53
N ASP A 129 4.60 8.05 -4.05
CA ASP A 129 5.21 7.80 -5.37
C ASP A 129 4.46 8.48 -6.52
N LEU A 130 3.13 8.53 -6.43
CA LEU A 130 2.28 9.21 -7.39
C LEU A 130 2.45 10.74 -7.28
N ALA A 131 2.38 11.26 -6.06
CA ALA A 131 2.59 12.68 -5.79
C ALA A 131 3.96 13.15 -6.30
N LYS A 132 5.01 12.35 -6.08
CA LYS A 132 6.37 12.60 -6.56
C LYS A 132 6.47 12.60 -8.08
N SER A 133 5.68 11.77 -8.77
CA SER A 133 5.66 11.71 -10.23
C SER A 133 4.87 12.85 -10.88
N LEU A 134 3.81 13.35 -10.22
CA LEU A 134 2.92 14.38 -10.75
C LEU A 134 3.34 15.81 -10.38
N GLU A 135 3.88 16.05 -9.19
CA GLU A 135 4.25 17.39 -8.72
C GLU A 135 5.14 18.17 -9.72
N PRO A 136 6.18 17.59 -10.34
CA PRO A 136 7.06 18.33 -11.24
C PRO A 136 6.43 18.68 -12.60
N VAL A 137 5.31 18.05 -12.96
CA VAL A 137 4.72 18.10 -14.31
C VAL A 137 3.29 18.67 -14.30
N CYS A 138 2.84 19.25 -13.19
CA CYS A 138 1.54 19.88 -13.05
C CYS A 138 1.65 21.36 -12.67
N LEU A 139 0.53 22.08 -12.74
CA LEU A 139 0.49 23.52 -12.46
C LEU A 139 0.69 23.79 -10.96
N SER A 140 0.01 23.03 -10.12
CA SER A 140 0.20 23.10 -8.67
C SER A 140 -0.32 21.87 -7.95
N THR A 141 0.22 21.61 -6.76
CA THR A 141 -0.23 20.56 -5.85
C THR A 141 -0.73 21.14 -4.53
N ARG A 142 -1.68 20.44 -3.91
CA ARG A 142 -2.13 20.66 -2.54
C ARG A 142 -2.28 19.32 -1.84
N TYR A 143 -1.85 19.26 -0.60
CA TYR A 143 -1.84 18.06 0.22
C TYR A 143 -2.66 18.31 1.48
N LEU A 144 -3.71 17.51 1.67
CA LEU A 144 -4.63 17.60 2.80
C LEU A 144 -4.36 16.53 3.86
N ASP A 145 -3.20 15.88 3.84
CA ASP A 145 -2.82 14.88 4.84
C ASP A 145 -2.95 15.39 6.29
N ALA A 146 -2.65 16.66 6.54
CA ALA A 146 -2.85 17.28 7.85
C ALA A 146 -4.32 17.31 8.29
N TRP A 147 -5.22 17.60 7.35
CA TRP A 147 -6.66 17.51 7.58
C TRP A 147 -7.13 16.07 7.71
N THR A 148 -6.68 15.18 6.82
CA THR A 148 -7.13 13.79 6.76
C THR A 148 -6.77 13.03 8.03
N TYR A 149 -5.53 13.19 8.52
CA TYR A 149 -5.05 12.43 9.68
C TYR A 149 -5.26 13.15 11.01
N LEU A 150 -5.11 14.48 11.06
CA LEU A 150 -5.13 15.25 12.31
C LEU A 150 -6.30 16.23 12.42
N ARG A 151 -7.17 16.32 11.40
CA ARG A 151 -8.26 17.33 11.33
C ARG A 151 -7.75 18.76 11.44
N ALA A 152 -6.48 18.99 11.12
CA ALA A 152 -5.89 20.32 11.09
C ALA A 152 -6.27 21.00 9.75
N PRO A 153 -6.84 22.22 9.76
CA PRO A 153 -7.28 22.92 8.54
C PRO A 153 -6.09 23.54 7.79
N ILE A 154 -5.10 22.72 7.44
CA ILE A 154 -3.85 23.12 6.80
C ILE A 154 -3.77 22.44 5.44
N ALA A 155 -3.66 23.24 4.39
CA ALA A 155 -3.38 22.77 3.03
C ALA A 155 -1.91 22.98 2.71
N ILE A 156 -1.15 21.89 2.68
CA ILE A 156 0.29 21.87 2.41
C ILE A 156 0.50 22.04 0.90
N LYS A 157 1.51 22.82 0.48
CA LYS A 157 1.62 23.29 -0.92
C LYS A 157 2.64 22.51 -1.75
N SER A 158 3.49 21.71 -1.13
CA SER A 158 4.52 20.92 -1.80
C SER A 158 4.77 19.60 -1.07
N LEU A 159 5.24 18.60 -1.79
CA LEU A 159 5.63 17.31 -1.25
C LEU A 159 6.78 17.47 -0.24
N ALA A 160 7.73 18.36 -0.53
CA ALA A 160 8.82 18.69 0.40
C ALA A 160 8.31 19.30 1.73
N GLU A 161 7.27 20.13 1.69
CA GLU A 161 6.63 20.66 2.89
C GLU A 161 5.86 19.58 3.65
N LEU A 162 5.21 18.65 2.94
CA LEU A 162 4.54 17.49 3.54
C LEU A 162 5.53 16.60 4.29
N GLU A 163 6.68 16.29 3.69
CA GLU A 163 7.72 15.50 4.32
C GLU A 163 8.27 16.15 5.59
N LYS A 164 8.47 17.48 5.57
CA LYS A 164 8.87 18.25 6.77
C LYS A 164 7.79 18.21 7.85
N TRP A 165 6.53 18.40 7.47
CA TRP A 165 5.39 18.36 8.38
C TRP A 165 5.29 16.99 9.08
N VAL A 166 5.44 15.90 8.34
CA VAL A 166 5.47 14.55 8.93
C VAL A 166 6.71 14.32 9.78
N ALA A 167 7.89 14.83 9.41
CA ALA A 167 9.08 14.68 10.24
C ALA A 167 8.89 15.32 11.64
N ILE A 168 8.09 16.38 11.74
CA ILE A 168 7.78 17.08 13.00
C ILE A 168 6.62 16.40 13.73
N GLY A 169 5.54 16.04 13.01
CA GLY A 169 4.30 15.51 13.58
C GLY A 169 4.20 13.98 13.64
N GLY A 170 5.16 13.26 13.06
CA GLY A 170 5.04 11.84 12.69
C GLY A 170 4.86 10.88 13.87
N LYS A 171 5.29 11.26 15.08
CA LYS A 171 5.00 10.49 16.29
C LYS A 171 3.49 10.34 16.52
N ARG A 172 2.71 11.43 16.36
CA ARG A 172 1.25 11.42 16.52
C ARG A 172 0.52 10.65 15.42
N LEU A 173 1.17 10.43 14.26
CA LEU A 173 0.62 9.63 13.17
C LEU A 173 0.82 8.13 13.39
N LYS A 174 1.85 7.72 14.14
CA LYS A 174 2.07 6.32 14.50
C LYS A 174 1.05 5.80 15.52
N ASP A 175 0.58 6.68 16.40
CA ASP A 175 -0.37 6.34 17.47
C ASP A 175 -1.82 6.24 16.98
N LYS A 176 -2.13 6.79 15.80
CA LYS A 176 -3.40 6.58 15.12
C LYS A 176 -3.22 5.37 14.23
N GLU A 177 -3.91 4.27 14.52
CA GLU A 177 -3.98 3.11 13.64
C GLU A 177 -4.36 3.58 12.24
N LEU A 178 -3.36 3.66 11.35
CA LEU A 178 -3.47 4.04 9.96
C LEU A 178 -3.92 2.84 9.14
#